data_AF-A0A9P6A141-F1
#
_entry.id   AF-A0A9P6A141-F1
#
_cell.length_a   1.000
_cell.length_b   1.000
_cell.length_c   1.000
_cell.angle_alpha   90.00
_cell.angle_beta   90.00
_cell.angle_gamma   90.00
#
_symmetry.space_group_name_H-M   'P 1'
#
loop_
_entity.id
_entity.type
_entity.pdbx_description
1 polymer ?
#
loop_
_entity_poly.entity_id
_entity_poly.type
_entity_poly.pdbx_seq_one_letter_code
_entity_poly.pdbx_strand_id
1 'polypeptide(L)' 'IFFLEQIGILSALYHASGMLHPPRRLLIWSDSLDAVSVFSSLSLLNAMHNAPLQAAAEIIIATGIDLRVKHIAGIDNI' A
#
# COMPACT_ATOMS: atom_id res chain seq x y z
N ILE A 1 5.69 -7.95 -12.20
CA ILE A 1 6.01 -8.10 -10.77
C ILE A 1 5.54 -6.86 -10.02
N PHE A 2 6.06 -5.66 -10.33
CA PHE A 2 5.66 -4.40 -9.72
C PHE A 2 4.15 -4.16 -9.51
N PHE A 3 3.31 -4.41 -10.52
CA PHE A 3 1.87 -4.27 -10.36
C PHE A 3 1.29 -5.19 -9.27
N LEU A 4 1.78 -6.43 -9.18
CA LEU A 4 1.33 -7.38 -8.15
C LEU A 4 1.77 -6.96 -6.75
N GLU A 5 2.95 -6.34 -6.61
CA GLU A 5 3.43 -5.79 -5.34
C GLU A 5 2.50 -4.67 -4.86
N GLN A 6 2.05 -3.79 -5.76
CA GLN A 6 1.05 -2.77 -5.44
C GLN A 6 -0.30 -3.37 -5.05
N ILE A 7 -0.75 -4.42 -5.74
CA ILE A 7 -1.98 -5.15 -5.38
C ILE A 7 -1.85 -5.82 -4.01
N GLY A 8 -0.66 -6.32 -3.65
CA GLY A 8 -0.38 -6.88 -2.33
C GLY A 8 -0.57 -5.84 -1.22
N ILE A 9 0.02 -4.66 -1.39
CA ILE A 9 -0.13 -3.53 -0.46
C ILE A 9 -1.62 -3.09 -0.37
N LEU A 10 -2.28 -2.94 -1.52
CA LEU A 10 -3.70 -2.57 -1.58
C LEU A 10 -4.58 -3.61 -0.86
N SER A 11 -4.31 -4.89 -1.05
CA SER A 11 -5.08 -5.98 -0.44
C SER A 11 -4.93 -5.98 1.09
N ALA A 12 -3.72 -5.74 1.60
CA ALA A 12 -3.46 -5.59 3.03
C ALA A 12 -4.18 -4.37 3.62
N LEU A 13 -4.14 -3.22 2.92
CA LEU A 13 -4.89 -2.02 3.30
C LEU A 13 -6.40 -2.27 3.32
N TYR A 14 -6.95 -2.87 2.27
CA TYR A 14 -8.37 -3.18 2.15
C TYR A 14 -8.82 -4.11 3.28
N HIS A 15 -8.06 -5.17 3.57
CA HIS A 15 -8.34 -6.06 4.68
C HIS A 15 -8.37 -5.34 6.02
N ALA A 16 -7.36 -4.49 6.30
CA ALA A 16 -7.31 -3.71 7.54
C ALA A 16 -8.49 -2.73 7.66
N SER A 17 -8.89 -2.12 6.55
CA SER A 17 -10.02 -1.19 6.49
C SER A 17 -11.37 -1.84 6.79
N GLY A 18 -11.52 -3.13 6.48
CA GLY A 18 -12.75 -3.90 6.71
C GLY A 18 -12.86 -4.58 8.07
N MET A 19 -11.86 -4.42 8.96
CA MET A 19 -11.93 -4.97 10.31
C MET A 19 -13.05 -4.31 11.13
N LEU A 20 -13.64 -5.04 12.10
CA LEU A 20 -14.68 -4.49 13.00
C LEU A 20 -14.24 -3.19 13.68
N HIS A 21 -12.95 -3.07 13.98
CA HIS A 21 -12.30 -1.86 14.47
C HIS A 21 -11.08 -1.54 13.59
N PRO A 22 -11.23 -0.72 12.53
CA PRO A 22 -10.13 -0.41 11.63
C PRO A 22 -9.00 0.32 12.36
N PRO A 23 -7.72 -0.03 12.09
CA PRO A 23 -6.58 0.61 12.75
C PRO A 23 -6.41 2.04 12.25
N ARG A 24 -6.19 3.02 13.14
CA ARG A 24 -5.89 4.40 12.72
C ARG A 24 -4.54 4.56 12.01
N ARG A 25 -3.60 3.66 12.28
CA ARG A 25 -2.24 3.67 11.73
C ARG A 25 -1.90 2.28 11.24
N LEU A 26 -1.49 2.16 9.99
CA LEU A 26 -1.15 0.90 9.34
C LEU A 26 0.28 0.96 8.79
N LEU A 27 1.12 0.03 9.22
CA LEU A 27 2.47 -0.16 8.68
C LEU A 27 2.48 -1.45 7.86
N ILE A 28 2.82 -1.34 6.57
CA ILE A 28 3.00 -2.47 5.66
C ILE A 28 4.48 -2.56 5.32
N TRP A 29 5.04 -3.76 5.43
CA TRP A 29 6.41 -4.05 4.99
C TRP A 29 6.37 -4.65 3.58
N SER A 30 7.31 -4.23 2.74
CA SER A 30 7.49 -4.77 1.39
C SER A 30 8.97 -4.79 1.06
N ASP A 31 9.42 -5.78 0.31
CA ASP A 31 10.77 -5.85 -0.26
C ASP A 31 10.90 -5.15 -1.62
N SER A 32 9.80 -4.59 -2.13
CA SER A 32 9.80 -3.80 -3.34
C SER A 32 10.10 -2.33 -3.07
N LEU A 33 11.30 -1.89 -3.42
CA LEU A 33 11.69 -0.48 -3.37
C LEU A 33 10.78 0.39 -4.25
N ASP A 34 10.39 -0.11 -5.42
CA ASP A 34 9.50 0.61 -6.33
C ASP A 34 8.13 0.83 -5.68
N ALA A 35 7.56 -0.19 -5.04
CA ALA A 35 6.25 -0.11 -4.42
C ALA A 35 6.28 0.79 -3.17
N VAL A 36 7.33 0.67 -2.36
CA VAL A 36 7.57 1.57 -1.22
C VAL A 36 7.64 3.04 -1.68
N SER A 37 8.38 3.33 -2.75
CA SER A 37 8.53 4.68 -3.29
C SER A 37 7.20 5.27 -3.75
N VAL A 38 6.41 4.48 -4.48
CA VAL A 38 5.10 4.90 -4.99
C VAL A 38 4.10 5.19 -3.87
N PHE A 39 3.99 4.30 -2.88
CA PHE A 39 3.05 4.51 -1.77
C PHE A 39 3.52 5.58 -0.78
N SER A 40 4.83 5.84 -0.68
CA SER A 40 5.37 6.92 0.14
C SER A 40 5.14 8.30 -0.49
N SER A 41 5.20 8.39 -1.82
CA SER A 41 5.00 9.64 -2.55
C SER A 41 3.55 9.89 -2.96
N LEU A 42 2.69 8.86 -2.91
CA LEU A 42 1.36 8.84 -3.52
C LEU A 42 1.39 9.37 -4.96
N SER A 43 2.45 9.04 -5.70
CA SER A 43 2.69 9.53 -7.04
C SER A 43 3.24 8.42 -7.93
N LEU A 44 2.77 8.40 -9.17
CA LEU A 44 3.21 7.49 -10.21
C LEU A 44 3.32 8.27 -11.51
N LEU A 45 4.49 8.20 -12.15
CA LEU A 45 4.71 8.83 -13.47
C LEU A 45 3.97 8.10 -14.60
N ASN A 46 3.69 6.80 -14.43
CA ASN A 46 3.05 5.98 -15.45
C ASN A 46 1.58 5.70 -15.09
N ALA A 47 0.68 6.28 -15.87
CA ALA A 47 -0.78 6.18 -15.66
C ALA A 47 -1.32 4.74 -15.71
N MET A 48 -0.67 3.82 -16.46
CA MET A 48 -1.14 2.43 -16.57
C MET A 48 -1.09 1.65 -15.25
N HIS A 49 -0.31 2.11 -14.28
CA HIS A 49 -0.18 1.47 -12.97
C HIS A 49 -0.89 2.24 -11.85
N ASN A 50 -1.70 3.24 -12.19
CA ASN A 50 -2.29 4.13 -11.17
C ASN A 50 -3.52 3.55 -10.48
N ALA A 51 -4.17 2.53 -11.05
CA ALA A 51 -5.41 1.98 -10.49
C ALA A 51 -5.27 1.47 -9.04
N PRO A 52 -4.22 0.71 -8.65
CA PRO A 52 -4.05 0.28 -7.27
C PRO A 52 -3.79 1.44 -6.31
N LEU A 53 -3.00 2.43 -6.75
CA LEU A 53 -2.68 3.60 -5.96
C LEU A 53 -3.92 4.48 -5.73
N GLN A 54 -4.74 4.67 -6.76
CA GLN A 54 -6.00 5.39 -6.66
C GLN A 54 -6.98 4.69 -5.71
N ALA A 55 -7.15 3.38 -5.83
CA ALA A 55 -7.98 2.61 -4.91
C ALA A 55 -7.48 2.70 -3.46
N ALA A 56 -6.16 2.68 -3.25
CA ALA A 56 -5.58 2.86 -1.93
C ALA A 56 -5.88 4.26 -1.36
N ALA A 57 -5.74 5.31 -2.18
CA ALA A 57 -6.07 6.68 -1.79
C ALA A 57 -7.55 6.83 -1.40
N GLU A 58 -8.46 6.20 -2.15
CA GLU A 58 -9.90 6.19 -1.83
C GLU A 58 -10.17 5.56 -0.45
N ILE A 59 -9.53 4.42 -0.14
CA ILE A 59 -9.65 3.77 1.17
C ILE A 59 -9.10 4.67 2.28
N ILE A 60 -7.91 5.25 2.08
CA ILE A 60 -7.26 6.14 3.06
C ILE A 60 -8.16 7.34 3.38
N ILE A 61 -8.72 7.98 2.35
CA ILE A 61 -9.63 9.13 2.52
C ILE A 61 -10.92 8.71 3.25
N ALA A 62 -11.51 7.57 2.88
CA ALA A 62 -12.77 7.12 3.47
C ALA A 62 -12.63 6.67 4.93
N THR A 63 -11.48 6.09 5.29
CA THR A 63 -11.27 5.49 6.62
C THR A 63 -10.43 6.34 7.57
N GLY A 64 -9.67 7.30 7.04
CA GLY A 64 -8.72 8.09 7.82
C GLY A 64 -7.50 7.29 8.31
N ILE A 65 -7.21 6.14 7.69
CA ILE A 65 -6.04 5.32 8.02
C ILE A 65 -4.76 6.04 7.58
N ASP A 66 -3.86 6.29 8.53
CA ASP A 66 -2.48 6.72 8.24
C ASP A 66 -1.66 5.50 7.79
N LEU A 67 -1.53 5.33 6.48
CA LEU A 67 -0.76 4.27 5.86
C LEU A 67 0.73 4.65 5.75
N ARG A 68 1.59 3.73 6.17
CA ARG A 68 3.04 3.78 5.90
C ARG A 68 3.48 2.47 5.27
N VAL A 69 4.21 2.57 4.17
CA VAL A 69 4.87 1.41 3.54
C VAL A 69 6.36 1.55 3.77
N LYS A 70 7.02 0.50 4.26
CA LYS A 70 8.45 0.50 4.51
C LYS A 70 9.14 -0.68 3.86
N HIS A 71 10.37 -0.44 3.43
CA HIS A 71 11.21 -1.47 2.85
C HIS A 71 11.75 -2.44 3.92
N ILE A 72 11.71 -3.74 3.62
CA ILE A 72 12.49 -4.81 4.29
C ILE A 72 13.28 -5.58 3.25
N ALA A 73 14.36 -6.27 3.63
CA ALA A 73 15.05 -7.13 2.69
C ALA A 73 14.16 -8.33 2.31
N GLY A 74 14.23 -8.80 1.06
CA GLY A 74 13.43 -9.95 0.62
C GLY A 74 13.68 -11.23 1.42
N ILE A 75 14.89 -11.40 1.98
CA ILE A 75 15.20 -12.51 2.89
C ILE A 75 14.41 -12.48 4.21
N ASP A 76 13.95 -11.29 4.61
CA ASP A 76 13.16 -11.07 5.80
C ASP A 76 11.65 -11.04 5.49
N ASN A 77 11.26 -11.09 4.20
CA ASN A 77 9.89 -11.03 3.70
C ASN A 77 9.38 -12.44 3.33
N ILE A 78 9.18 -13.31 4.33
CA ILE A 78 8.77 -14.73 4.17
C ILE A 78 7.28 -14.92 4.49
#